data_AF-A0A6I4YE17-F1
#
_entry.id   AF-A0A6I4YE17-F1
#
_cell.length_a   1.000
_cell.length_b   1.000
_cell.length_c   1.000
_cell.angle_alpha   90.00
_cell.angle_beta   90.00
_cell.angle_gamma   90.00
#
_symmetry.space_group_name_H-M   'P 1'
#
loop_
_entity.id
_entity.type
_entity.pdbx_description
1 polymer ?
#
loop_
_entity_poly.entity_id
_entity_poly.type
_entity_poly.pdbx_seq_one_letter_code
_entity_poly.pdbx_strand_id
1 'polypeptide(L)'
;MKRTALLLAALNLGLVHAQQAASVTLHPAVEVSNVCAMGDENINGMNIDGPAGYPAFDYNALDGDGGGAETPVLKIRCTAGTAITLGINASGAGSESLAPQGLSSTVNSTFDGLIYLQGSGSVPLKAKWKVRVNTSPSSSATTPDRYAGWLKMTAPDGQWGVPAGTYTGTLAITVSYN
;
A
#
# COMPACT_ATOMS: atom_id res chain seq x y z
N MET A 1 78.44 24.91 69.88
CA MET A 1 79.03 25.31 68.58
C MET A 1 78.77 24.21 67.56
N LYS A 2 78.28 24.58 66.37
CA LYS A 2 78.19 23.79 65.11
C LYS A 2 77.11 22.70 65.12
N ARG A 3 76.20 22.55 64.15
CA ARG A 3 75.89 23.26 62.89
C ARG A 3 74.43 22.94 62.56
N THR A 4 73.70 23.96 62.14
CA THR A 4 72.43 23.93 61.42
C THR A 4 72.55 23.10 60.13
N ALA A 5 71.51 22.33 59.80
CA ALA A 5 71.18 21.95 58.43
C ALA A 5 69.66 21.94 58.28
N LEU A 6 69.18 23.06 57.74
CA LEU A 6 67.85 23.27 57.18
C LEU A 6 67.77 22.47 55.87
N LEU A 7 66.74 21.65 55.66
CA LEU A 7 66.32 21.29 54.31
C LEU A 7 64.80 21.43 54.21
N LEU A 8 64.39 22.55 53.62
CA LEU A 8 63.08 22.74 53.03
C LEU A 8 62.98 21.85 51.79
N ALA A 9 61.92 21.05 51.71
CA ALA A 9 61.35 20.62 50.45
C ALA A 9 59.84 20.87 50.51
N ALA A 10 59.46 22.11 50.23
CA ALA A 10 58.12 22.40 49.76
C ALA A 10 58.13 22.16 48.25
N LEU A 11 57.39 21.18 47.76
CA LEU A 11 56.90 21.21 46.39
C LEU A 11 55.59 20.44 46.31
N ASN A 12 54.53 21.22 46.07
CA ASN A 12 53.22 20.78 45.62
C ASN A 12 53.33 19.63 44.61
N LEU A 13 52.87 18.44 44.99
CA LEU A 13 52.41 17.45 44.03
C LEU A 13 50.95 17.18 44.37
N GLY A 14 50.12 17.79 43.54
CA GLY A 14 48.67 17.81 43.49
C GLY A 14 47.94 16.92 44.49
N LEU A 15 46.99 17.53 45.19
CA LEU A 15 45.65 16.93 45.25
C LEU A 15 45.32 16.48 43.82
N VAL A 16 45.56 15.21 43.52
CA VAL A 16 44.91 14.53 42.43
C VAL A 16 43.45 14.61 42.85
N HIS A 17 42.76 15.67 42.43
CA HIS A 17 41.31 15.64 42.35
C HIS A 17 41.06 14.45 41.45
N ALA A 18 40.75 13.29 42.07
CA ALA A 18 40.21 12.16 41.34
C ALA A 18 39.09 12.77 40.51
N GLN A 19 39.27 12.79 39.19
CA GLN A 19 38.27 13.34 38.29
C GLN A 19 37.01 12.52 38.55
N GLN A 20 36.07 13.07 39.33
CA GLN A 20 34.82 12.42 39.65
C GLN A 20 34.02 12.41 38.35
N ALA A 21 34.23 11.36 37.55
CA ALA A 21 33.41 11.09 36.39
C ALA A 21 32.14 10.42 36.89
N ALA A 22 31.05 11.19 36.95
CA ALA A 22 29.72 10.63 37.02
C ALA A 22 29.26 10.35 35.60
N SER A 23 29.01 9.07 35.26
CA SER A 23 28.37 8.69 34.01
C SER A 23 26.90 8.39 34.27
N VAL A 24 26.04 8.88 33.39
CA VAL A 24 24.63 8.51 33.31
C VAL A 24 24.44 7.76 32.01
N THR A 25 23.99 6.51 32.09
CA THR A 25 23.60 5.72 30.93
C THR A 25 22.13 5.94 30.66
N LEU A 26 21.81 6.62 29.55
CA LEU A 26 20.45 6.79 29.07
C LEU A 26 20.14 5.71 28.03
N HIS A 27 18.96 5.12 28.13
CA HIS A 27 18.42 4.17 27.16
C HIS A 27 17.18 4.78 26.51
N PRO A 28 17.32 5.60 25.45
CA PRO A 28 16.15 6.11 24.75
C PRO A 28 15.38 4.93 24.13
N ALA A 29 14.06 4.94 24.30
CA ALA A 29 13.15 4.01 23.66
C ALA A 29 12.23 4.80 22.71
N VAL A 30 12.03 4.27 21.50
CA VAL A 30 11.13 4.84 20.49
C VAL A 30 10.28 3.71 19.93
N GLU A 31 8.98 3.93 19.87
CA GLU A 31 8.04 3.02 19.21
C GLU A 31 7.72 3.54 17.81
N VAL A 32 7.67 2.63 16.83
CA VAL A 32 7.32 2.94 15.44
C VAL A 32 5.92 2.39 15.17
N SER A 33 4.99 3.26 14.78
CA SER A 33 3.64 2.85 14.36
C SER A 33 3.62 2.42 12.89
N ASN A 34 2.71 1.50 12.57
CA ASN A 34 2.39 1.18 11.19
C ASN A 34 1.71 2.37 10.52
N VAL A 35 2.21 2.74 9.34
CA VAL A 35 1.65 3.83 8.55
C VAL A 35 1.62 3.39 7.11
N CYS A 36 0.49 3.61 6.44
CA CYS A 36 0.42 3.51 4.98
C CYS A 36 0.05 4.86 4.38
N ALA A 37 0.59 5.13 3.19
CA ALA A 37 0.22 6.27 2.38
C ALA A 37 -0.16 5.79 0.98
N MET A 38 -1.21 6.37 0.42
CA MET A 38 -1.51 6.26 -1.00
C MET A 38 -0.76 7.36 -1.75
N GLY A 39 -0.21 7.09 -2.94
CA GLY A 39 0.52 8.13 -3.66
C GLY A 39 1.06 7.76 -5.04
N ASP A 40 1.66 8.77 -5.68
CA ASP A 40 1.94 8.84 -7.12
C ASP A 40 3.26 8.16 -7.57
N GLU A 41 4.07 7.66 -6.63
CA GLU A 41 5.37 7.05 -6.95
C GLU A 41 5.23 5.86 -7.91
N ASN A 42 6.26 5.62 -8.72
CA ASN A 42 6.34 4.44 -9.56
C ASN A 42 6.59 3.21 -8.68
N ILE A 43 5.52 2.47 -8.39
CA ILE A 43 5.56 1.26 -7.57
C ILE A 43 5.42 0.05 -8.49
N ASN A 44 6.38 -0.89 -8.46
CA ASN A 44 6.34 -2.14 -9.22
C ASN A 44 6.14 -1.94 -10.74
N GLY A 45 6.75 -0.90 -11.33
CA GLY A 45 6.61 -0.56 -12.75
C GLY A 45 5.32 0.19 -13.09
N MET A 46 4.51 0.54 -12.09
CA MET A 46 3.30 1.33 -12.26
C MET A 46 3.61 2.83 -12.26
N ASN A 47 3.80 3.42 -13.43
CA ASN A 47 3.78 4.87 -13.56
C ASN A 47 2.32 5.34 -13.61
N ILE A 48 1.86 6.11 -12.61
CA ILE A 48 0.57 6.81 -12.67
C ILE A 48 0.95 8.28 -12.64
N ASP A 49 1.36 8.79 -13.79
CA ASP A 49 1.37 10.22 -14.03
C ASP A 49 -0.03 10.58 -14.54
N GLY A 50 -0.96 10.88 -13.64
CA GLY A 50 -2.31 11.34 -13.99
C GLY A 50 -3.44 10.71 -13.15
N PRO A 51 -4.68 11.25 -13.24
CA PRO A 51 -5.81 10.67 -12.54
C PRO A 51 -5.97 9.20 -12.95
N ALA A 52 -6.20 8.31 -11.99
CA ALA A 52 -6.49 6.90 -12.26
C ALA A 52 -7.54 6.83 -13.38
N GLY A 53 -7.15 6.33 -14.55
CA GLY A 53 -8.08 6.21 -15.67
C GLY A 53 -9.29 5.40 -15.22
N TYR A 54 -10.50 5.79 -15.61
CA TYR A 54 -11.65 4.94 -15.35
C TYR A 54 -11.52 3.69 -16.23
N PRO A 55 -11.70 2.48 -15.67
CA PRO A 55 -11.65 1.26 -16.45
C PRO A 55 -12.78 1.31 -17.50
N ALA A 56 -12.40 1.28 -18.77
CA ALA A 56 -13.32 1.24 -19.90
C ALA A 56 -12.99 0.03 -20.78
N PHE A 57 -14.02 -0.56 -21.37
CA PHE A 57 -13.89 -1.66 -22.31
C PHE A 57 -15.04 -1.59 -23.32
N ASP A 58 -14.75 -2.01 -24.55
CA ASP A 58 -15.77 -2.18 -25.57
C ASP A 58 -16.41 -3.57 -25.45
N TYR A 59 -17.69 -3.66 -25.78
CA TYR A 59 -18.44 -4.91 -25.78
C TYR A 59 -19.22 -5.07 -27.08
N ASN A 60 -19.17 -6.28 -27.65
CA ASN A 60 -20.11 -6.74 -28.65
C ASN A 60 -20.53 -8.18 -28.33
N ALA A 61 -21.74 -8.56 -28.72
CA ALA A 61 -22.30 -9.87 -28.35
C ALA A 61 -21.66 -11.07 -29.07
N LEU A 62 -20.85 -10.83 -30.11
CA LEU A 62 -20.18 -11.85 -30.92
C LEU A 62 -18.78 -12.20 -30.41
N ASP A 63 -18.13 -11.28 -29.69
CA ASP A 63 -16.75 -11.38 -29.23
C ASP A 63 -16.66 -10.93 -27.77
N GLY A 64 -17.16 -11.80 -26.89
CA GLY A 64 -17.08 -11.63 -25.45
C GLY A 64 -15.67 -11.88 -24.91
N ASP A 65 -15.39 -11.26 -23.76
CA ASP A 65 -14.13 -11.36 -23.02
C ASP A 65 -12.86 -10.84 -23.74
N GLY A 66 -12.97 -10.25 -24.93
CA GLY A 66 -11.84 -9.73 -25.72
C GLY A 66 -11.23 -8.37 -25.30
N GLY A 67 -11.87 -7.56 -24.45
CA GLY A 67 -11.70 -6.09 -24.56
C GLY A 67 -11.21 -5.26 -23.37
N GLY A 68 -10.78 -5.83 -22.24
CA GLY A 68 -10.36 -5.03 -21.08
C GLY A 68 -8.86 -4.80 -20.96
N ALA A 69 -8.39 -3.55 -21.06
CA ALA A 69 -7.04 -3.20 -20.62
C ALA A 69 -6.94 -3.23 -19.09
N GLU A 70 -5.80 -3.66 -18.55
CA GLU A 70 -5.54 -3.52 -17.11
C GLU A 70 -5.36 -2.03 -16.78
N THR A 71 -6.19 -1.53 -15.88
CA THR A 71 -6.20 -0.14 -15.43
C THR A 71 -5.63 -0.07 -14.02
N PRO A 72 -4.58 0.73 -13.75
CA PRO A 72 -4.03 0.86 -12.41
C PRO A 72 -5.01 1.59 -11.48
N VAL A 73 -5.29 1.01 -10.31
CA VAL A 73 -6.32 1.49 -9.36
C VAL A 73 -5.83 1.66 -7.93
N LEU A 74 -4.67 1.09 -7.57
CA LEU A 74 -4.13 1.18 -6.21
C LEU A 74 -2.62 1.35 -6.22
N LYS A 75 -2.13 2.28 -5.39
CA LYS A 75 -0.72 2.46 -5.06
C LYS A 75 -0.58 2.78 -3.59
N ILE A 76 0.00 1.87 -2.83
CA ILE A 76 0.14 2.04 -1.38
C ILE A 76 1.58 1.72 -1.00
N ARG A 77 2.15 2.56 -0.15
CA ARG A 77 3.41 2.32 0.55
C ARG A 77 3.14 2.24 2.04
N CYS A 78 3.75 1.29 2.73
CA CYS A 78 3.58 1.12 4.17
C CYS A 78 4.91 0.93 4.89
N THR A 79 4.93 1.19 6.20
CA THR A 79 6.01 0.75 7.09
C THR A 79 6.22 -0.76 6.94
N ALA A 80 7.46 -1.22 7.06
CA ALA A 80 7.81 -2.63 6.89
C ALA A 80 6.95 -3.57 7.74
N GLY A 81 6.42 -4.63 7.13
CA GLY A 81 5.56 -5.63 7.78
C GLY A 81 4.10 -5.23 7.95
N THR A 82 3.68 -4.05 7.48
CA THR A 82 2.30 -3.60 7.60
C THR A 82 1.42 -4.33 6.60
N ALA A 83 0.55 -5.23 7.07
CA ALA A 83 -0.49 -5.83 6.24
C ALA A 83 -1.62 -4.82 5.97
N ILE A 84 -2.22 -4.88 4.79
CA ILE A 84 -3.43 -4.10 4.46
C ILE A 84 -4.64 -5.03 4.42
N THR A 85 -5.83 -4.47 4.55
CA THR A 85 -7.09 -5.18 4.30
C THR A 85 -7.80 -4.50 3.13
N LEU A 86 -8.20 -5.29 2.13
CA LEU A 86 -8.85 -4.83 0.90
C LEU A 86 -10.27 -5.38 0.81
N GLY A 87 -11.24 -4.51 0.55
CA GLY A 87 -12.63 -4.88 0.23
C GLY A 87 -13.08 -4.23 -1.06
N ILE A 88 -14.02 -4.85 -1.77
CA ILE A 88 -14.60 -4.33 -3.02
C ILE A 88 -16.11 -4.41 -2.91
N ASN A 89 -16.80 -3.28 -3.07
CA ASN A 89 -18.25 -3.23 -3.14
C ASN A 89 -18.70 -2.88 -4.56
N ALA A 90 -19.42 -3.81 -5.20
CA ALA A 90 -19.94 -3.65 -6.55
C ALA A 90 -21.41 -3.19 -6.52
N SER A 91 -21.70 -2.10 -7.24
CA SER A 91 -23.07 -1.58 -7.38
C SER A 91 -23.93 -2.45 -8.29
N GLY A 92 -25.25 -2.35 -8.13
CA GLY A 92 -26.23 -3.02 -8.99
C GLY A 92 -26.75 -4.32 -8.38
N ALA A 93 -28.04 -4.59 -8.58
CA ALA A 93 -28.67 -5.80 -8.07
C ALA A 93 -28.05 -7.04 -8.74
N GLY A 94 -27.66 -8.03 -7.93
CA GLY A 94 -27.02 -9.26 -8.41
C GLY A 94 -25.50 -9.14 -8.64
N SER A 95 -24.89 -7.98 -8.43
CA SER A 95 -23.43 -7.81 -8.49
C SER A 95 -22.74 -8.48 -7.30
N GLU A 96 -21.52 -8.97 -7.52
CA GLU A 96 -20.70 -9.65 -6.53
C GLU A 96 -19.69 -8.68 -5.90
N SER A 97 -19.63 -8.70 -4.58
CA SER A 97 -18.71 -7.89 -3.78
C SER A 97 -17.70 -8.78 -3.07
N LEU A 98 -16.48 -8.28 -2.88
CA LEU A 98 -15.45 -8.91 -2.07
C LEU A 98 -15.53 -8.37 -0.63
N ALA A 99 -15.88 -9.26 0.30
CA ALA A 99 -15.76 -8.96 1.73
C ALA A 99 -14.29 -8.65 2.09
N PRO A 100 -14.01 -7.77 3.07
CA PRO A 100 -12.65 -7.40 3.44
C PRO A 100 -11.71 -8.60 3.64
N GLN A 101 -10.58 -8.61 2.93
CA GLN A 101 -9.54 -9.65 2.99
C GLN A 101 -8.20 -9.04 3.39
N GLY A 102 -7.50 -9.69 4.31
CA GLY A 102 -6.13 -9.33 4.69
C GLY A 102 -5.13 -9.69 3.58
N LEU A 103 -4.20 -8.78 3.31
CA LEU A 103 -3.15 -8.90 2.30
C LEU A 103 -1.77 -8.68 2.94
N SER A 104 -0.97 -9.75 2.97
CA SER A 104 0.45 -9.70 3.33
C SER A 104 1.25 -8.91 2.30
N SER A 105 2.31 -8.21 2.70
CA SER A 105 3.25 -7.52 1.80
C SER A 105 4.13 -8.46 0.96
N THR A 106 3.99 -9.78 1.13
CA THR A 106 4.77 -10.81 0.45
C THR A 106 3.97 -11.67 -0.53
N VAL A 107 2.65 -11.47 -0.63
CA VAL A 107 1.77 -12.34 -1.42
C VAL A 107 0.99 -11.54 -2.46
N ASN A 108 1.31 -11.79 -3.73
CA ASN A 108 0.47 -11.32 -4.84
C ASN A 108 -0.90 -12.00 -4.78
N SER A 109 -1.95 -11.23 -4.99
CA SER A 109 -3.34 -11.69 -4.88
C SER A 109 -4.14 -11.32 -6.12
N THR A 110 -5.14 -12.12 -6.47
CA THR A 110 -6.10 -11.82 -7.54
C THR A 110 -7.50 -12.13 -7.05
N PHE A 111 -8.41 -11.20 -7.32
CA PHE A 111 -9.82 -11.28 -6.97
C PHE A 111 -10.65 -11.03 -8.21
N ASP A 112 -11.79 -11.68 -8.33
CA ASP A 112 -12.71 -11.48 -9.43
C ASP A 112 -14.16 -11.63 -8.98
N GLY A 113 -15.06 -11.14 -9.83
CA GLY A 113 -16.49 -11.27 -9.63
C GLY A 113 -17.28 -10.62 -10.75
N LEU A 114 -18.60 -10.67 -10.60
CA LEU A 114 -19.56 -10.14 -11.55
C LEU A 114 -20.05 -8.75 -11.13
N ILE A 115 -20.37 -7.91 -12.11
CA ILE A 115 -21.07 -6.63 -11.91
C ILE A 115 -22.10 -6.41 -13.00
N TYR A 116 -23.28 -5.92 -12.63
CA TYR A 116 -24.36 -5.58 -13.54
C TYR A 116 -24.38 -4.07 -13.79
N LEU A 117 -23.83 -3.67 -14.93
CA LEU A 117 -23.73 -2.28 -15.35
C LEU A 117 -25.08 -1.79 -15.89
N GLN A 118 -25.44 -0.56 -15.54
CA GLN A 118 -26.73 0.05 -15.87
C GLN A 118 -26.57 1.02 -17.04
N GLY A 119 -27.48 0.95 -18.00
CA GLY A 119 -27.59 1.86 -19.13
C GLY A 119 -28.96 2.54 -19.16
N SER A 120 -29.28 3.21 -20.26
CA SER A 120 -30.61 3.83 -20.45
C SER A 120 -31.74 2.83 -20.76
N GLY A 121 -31.41 1.56 -21.03
CA GLY A 121 -32.37 0.48 -21.31
C GLY A 121 -32.78 -0.31 -20.07
N SER A 122 -33.74 -1.25 -20.24
CA SER A 122 -34.25 -2.10 -19.15
C SER A 122 -33.39 -3.34 -18.86
N VAL A 123 -32.43 -3.66 -19.74
CA VAL A 123 -31.57 -4.85 -19.61
C VAL A 123 -30.15 -4.39 -19.26
N PRO A 124 -29.62 -4.75 -18.08
CA PRO A 124 -28.25 -4.39 -17.69
C PRO A 124 -27.22 -5.22 -18.47
N LEU A 125 -26.03 -4.66 -18.65
CA LEU A 125 -24.88 -5.40 -19.18
C LEU A 125 -24.20 -6.15 -18.03
N LYS A 126 -24.15 -7.48 -18.11
CA LYS A 126 -23.35 -8.29 -17.19
C LYS A 126 -21.88 -8.15 -17.57
N ALA A 127 -21.05 -7.74 -16.62
CA ALA A 127 -19.60 -7.64 -16.76
C ALA A 127 -18.89 -8.46 -15.68
N LYS A 128 -17.62 -8.74 -15.90
CA LYS A 128 -16.67 -9.35 -14.96
C LYS A 128 -15.65 -8.29 -14.57
N TRP A 129 -15.30 -8.23 -13.29
CA TRP A 129 -14.18 -7.46 -12.80
C TRP A 129 -13.10 -8.41 -12.29
N LYS A 130 -11.84 -8.03 -12.46
CA LYS A 130 -10.69 -8.74 -11.90
C LYS A 130 -9.70 -7.73 -11.35
N VAL A 131 -9.43 -7.79 -10.05
CA VAL A 131 -8.43 -6.97 -9.35
C VAL A 131 -7.22 -7.82 -9.03
N ARG A 132 -6.07 -7.47 -9.58
CA ARG A 132 -4.77 -8.06 -9.25
C ARG A 132 -4.00 -7.10 -8.36
N VAL A 133 -3.47 -7.58 -7.24
CA VAL A 133 -2.60 -6.83 -6.35
C VAL A 133 -1.24 -7.49 -6.31
N ASN A 134 -0.20 -6.76 -6.73
CA ASN A 134 1.18 -7.18 -6.55
C ASN A 134 1.78 -6.50 -5.34
N THR A 135 2.58 -7.26 -4.61
CA THR A 135 3.21 -6.83 -3.37
C THR A 135 4.73 -6.88 -3.51
N SER A 136 5.41 -5.90 -2.94
CA SER A 136 6.86 -5.92 -2.79
C SER A 136 7.21 -5.53 -1.36
N PRO A 137 7.80 -6.44 -0.57
CA PRO A 137 8.15 -6.14 0.81
C PRO A 137 9.33 -5.19 0.88
N SER A 138 9.46 -4.53 2.03
CA SER A 138 10.60 -3.70 2.42
C SER A 138 11.89 -4.51 2.40
N SER A 139 12.97 -3.89 1.91
CA SER A 139 14.30 -4.49 1.86
C SER A 139 15.35 -3.73 2.69
N SER A 140 15.01 -2.54 3.20
CA SER A 140 15.90 -1.71 4.01
C SER A 140 15.09 -0.72 4.85
N ALA A 141 15.74 -0.01 5.78
CA ALA A 141 15.12 1.04 6.59
C ALA A 141 14.53 2.21 5.78
N THR A 142 14.90 2.34 4.51
CA THR A 142 14.45 3.43 3.62
C THR A 142 13.54 2.93 2.49
N THR A 143 13.26 1.62 2.44
CA THR A 143 12.44 1.01 1.39
C THR A 143 11.15 0.48 2.01
N PRO A 144 9.97 1.05 1.73
CA PRO A 144 8.71 0.64 2.34
C PRO A 144 8.15 -0.65 1.71
N ASP A 145 7.16 -1.24 2.39
CA ASP A 145 6.29 -2.26 1.81
C ASP A 145 5.44 -1.59 0.74
N ARG A 146 5.20 -2.27 -0.38
CA ARG A 146 4.56 -1.70 -1.55
C ARG A 146 3.44 -2.59 -2.05
N TYR A 147 2.28 -1.99 -2.32
CA TYR A 147 1.13 -2.65 -2.91
C TYR A 147 0.69 -1.90 -4.16
N ALA A 148 0.60 -2.61 -5.27
CA ALA A 148 0.20 -2.09 -6.57
C ALA A 148 -0.99 -2.89 -7.09
N GLY A 149 -2.10 -2.23 -7.39
CA GLY A 149 -3.33 -2.89 -7.86
C GLY A 149 -3.75 -2.48 -9.27
N TRP A 150 -4.20 -3.46 -10.06
CA TRP A 150 -4.78 -3.27 -11.38
C TRP A 150 -6.17 -3.90 -11.45
N LEU A 151 -7.09 -3.20 -12.11
CA LEU A 151 -8.43 -3.65 -12.41
C LEU A 151 -8.55 -3.94 -13.91
N LYS A 152 -9.09 -5.10 -14.26
CA LYS A 152 -9.53 -5.42 -15.62
C LYS A 152 -11.03 -5.70 -15.61
N MET A 153 -11.74 -5.10 -16.56
CA MET A 153 -13.16 -5.30 -16.78
C MET A 153 -13.36 -6.04 -18.10
N THR A 154 -14.24 -7.04 -18.15
CA THR A 154 -14.68 -7.69 -19.40
C THR A 154 -16.17 -7.96 -19.35
N ALA A 155 -16.77 -8.42 -20.44
CA ALA A 155 -18.14 -8.93 -20.44
C ALA A 155 -18.20 -10.23 -21.26
N PRO A 156 -18.93 -11.26 -20.78
CA PRO A 156 -19.15 -12.48 -21.54
C PRO A 156 -19.97 -12.19 -22.81
N ASP A 157 -19.78 -13.03 -23.82
CA ASP A 157 -20.50 -13.01 -25.09
C ASP A 157 -21.99 -13.34 -24.93
N GLY A 158 -22.74 -13.24 -26.03
CA GLY A 158 -24.10 -13.76 -26.09
C GLY A 158 -25.17 -12.92 -25.40
N GLN A 159 -24.87 -11.72 -24.89
CA GLN A 159 -25.88 -10.83 -24.28
C GLN A 159 -26.63 -10.01 -25.36
N TRP A 160 -27.32 -10.71 -26.27
CA TRP A 160 -28.05 -10.13 -27.42
C TRP A 160 -29.20 -9.19 -27.05
N GLY A 161 -29.74 -9.34 -25.84
CA GLY A 161 -30.83 -8.51 -25.32
C GLY A 161 -30.37 -7.16 -24.75
N VAL A 162 -29.06 -6.91 -24.67
CA VAL A 162 -28.49 -5.66 -24.14
C VAL A 162 -28.54 -4.59 -25.24
N PRO A 163 -29.32 -3.51 -25.10
CA PRO A 163 -29.39 -2.45 -26.12
C PRO A 163 -28.04 -1.76 -26.31
N ALA A 164 -27.79 -1.23 -27.52
CA ALA A 164 -26.62 -0.40 -27.76
C ALA A 164 -26.67 0.88 -26.91
N GLY A 165 -25.55 1.22 -26.25
CA GLY A 165 -25.45 2.42 -25.42
C GLY A 165 -24.30 2.35 -24.42
N THR A 166 -24.16 3.41 -23.63
CA THR A 166 -23.18 3.47 -22.54
C THR A 166 -23.75 2.82 -21.28
N TYR A 167 -22.94 1.96 -20.66
CA TYR A 167 -23.26 1.29 -19.41
C TYR A 167 -22.27 1.73 -18.33
N THR A 168 -22.78 1.99 -17.13
CA THR A 168 -21.97 2.45 -16.01
C THR A 168 -22.28 1.67 -14.74
N GLY A 169 -21.32 1.63 -13.83
CA GLY A 169 -21.43 1.00 -12.52
C GLY A 169 -20.29 1.47 -11.63
N THR A 170 -20.38 1.17 -10.35
CA THR A 170 -19.39 1.54 -9.35
C THR A 170 -18.77 0.30 -8.73
N LEU A 171 -17.44 0.25 -8.72
CA LEU A 171 -16.64 -0.63 -7.88
C LEU A 171 -15.94 0.24 -6.84
N ALA A 172 -16.41 0.19 -5.60
CA ALA A 172 -15.78 0.91 -4.50
C ALA A 172 -14.73 0.01 -3.85
N ILE A 173 -13.45 0.31 -4.10
CA ILE A 173 -12.32 -0.39 -3.50
C ILE A 173 -11.94 0.33 -2.21
N THR A 174 -12.01 -0.38 -1.08
CA THR A 174 -11.65 0.14 0.24
C THR A 174 -10.39 -0.54 0.73
N VAL A 175 -9.46 0.26 1.23
CA VAL A 175 -8.21 -0.21 1.84
C VAL A 175 -8.14 0.32 3.27
N SER A 176 -7.80 -0.56 4.20
CA SER A 176 -7.57 -0.24 5.61
C SER A 176 -6.28 -0.90 6.09
N TYR A 177 -5.70 -0.37 7.16
CA TYR A 177 -4.51 -0.92 7.81
C TYR A 177 -4.54 -0.56 9.30
N ASN A 178 -3.83 -1.33 10.11
CA ASN A 178 -3.59 -1.08 11.54
C ASN A 178 -2.10 -0.99 11.82
#